data_AF-A0A926CMW0-F1
#
_entry.id   AF-A0A926CMW0-F1
#
_cell.length_a   1.000
_cell.length_b   1.000
_cell.length_c   1.000
_cell.angle_alpha   90.00
_cell.angle_beta   90.00
_cell.angle_gamma   90.00
#
_symmetry.space_group_name_H-M   'P 1'
#
loop_
_entity.id
_entity.type
_entity.pdbx_description
1 polymer ?
#
loop_
_entity_poly.entity_id
_entity_poly.type
_entity_poly.pdbx_seq_one_letter_code
_entity_poly.pdbx_strand_id
1 'polypeptide(L)'
;MIVTQATSLFYAALVGLLLFVSGCGQKNDVSTNGSPRGEPVTVAASKDGPDTDQVPQPHKLGDAASGKEVFRFETFGNEGFWTDAMRLPKGVMDKKLTPIQALEVGLQIDIEAIDAPMKAAMEAELKTDMSAQNAPLLNDVMTTVKLIEANAVIGVVTKDSNQDGKLSIASGDKVGLSCAVCHTVTDGSVYRHAKGGSIGRRIDGLAALDLNVGKILATAANSRAYYPNLQLELGGKTIGRAPKGIKADSTEEEVDAYLSNPEFYPIGTFDETQDGIGNPVVNTPLFRQDLAAPYGSAGEHALLDGIGNGSYTTNLDPTTLVTPEGREFLKLRGGKAGEEIANNYAKILEETGVKGHPFVKADKVGKVGDPASPVGLRVDNKKLFDMSAYLESLPAPKGAQVDPSAFDRGRQHFRASCTSCHNV
;
A
#
# COMPACT_ATOMS: atom_id res chain seq x y z
N MET A 1 -62.34 -39.19 16.08
CA MET A 1 -62.38 -39.94 14.81
C MET A 1 -61.06 -39.71 14.09
N ILE A 2 -60.30 -40.80 13.89
CA ILE A 2 -59.30 -41.06 12.82
C ILE A 2 -58.01 -40.22 12.80
N VAL A 3 -56.99 -40.72 13.52
CA VAL A 3 -55.69 -41.27 13.04
C VAL A 3 -55.07 -40.68 11.77
N THR A 4 -53.83 -40.17 11.85
CA THR A 4 -52.66 -40.83 11.20
C THR A 4 -51.32 -40.27 11.70
N GLN A 5 -50.51 -41.19 12.24
CA GLN A 5 -49.08 -41.08 12.46
C GLN A 5 -48.34 -41.21 11.11
N ALA A 6 -47.21 -40.52 10.98
CA ALA A 6 -46.10 -40.98 10.15
C ALA A 6 -44.79 -40.67 10.89
N THR A 7 -44.24 -41.72 11.50
CA THR A 7 -42.83 -41.84 11.89
C THR A 7 -41.96 -41.87 10.64
N SER A 8 -40.74 -41.32 10.70
CA SER A 8 -39.51 -42.11 10.52
C SER A 8 -38.21 -41.30 10.33
N LEU A 9 -37.22 -41.74 11.11
CA LEU A 9 -35.83 -42.03 10.73
C LEU A 9 -34.78 -40.89 10.70
N PHE A 10 -34.06 -40.84 11.82
CA PHE A 10 -32.65 -40.46 11.97
C PHE A 10 -31.76 -41.01 10.85
N TYR A 11 -30.92 -40.15 10.29
CA TYR A 11 -29.62 -40.52 9.72
C TYR A 11 -28.58 -39.50 10.18
N ALA A 12 -27.80 -39.87 11.20
CA ALA A 12 -26.55 -39.20 11.54
C ALA A 12 -25.44 -39.82 10.69
N ALA A 13 -24.90 -39.06 9.74
CA ALA A 13 -23.73 -39.47 9.00
C ALA A 13 -22.46 -39.10 9.80
N LEU A 14 -21.86 -40.11 10.43
CA LEU A 14 -20.47 -40.08 10.88
C LEU A 14 -19.56 -39.99 9.64
N VAL A 15 -18.79 -38.93 9.51
CA VAL A 15 -17.60 -38.91 8.64
C VAL A 15 -16.39 -38.99 9.55
N GLY A 16 -15.69 -40.13 9.45
CA GLY A 16 -14.51 -40.45 10.25
C GLY A 16 -13.33 -39.53 9.92
N LEU A 17 -12.79 -38.91 10.97
CA LEU A 17 -11.53 -38.18 10.95
C LEU A 17 -10.39 -39.21 11.01
N LEU A 18 -9.74 -39.47 9.88
CA LEU A 18 -8.48 -40.22 9.82
C LEU A 18 -7.33 -39.28 10.22
N LEU A 19 -6.91 -39.39 11.49
CA LEU A 19 -5.67 -38.81 12.01
C LEU A 19 -4.48 -39.61 11.47
N PHE A 20 -3.73 -39.04 10.54
CA PHE A 20 -2.38 -39.52 10.23
C PHE A 20 -1.41 -39.01 11.30
N VAL A 21 -1.01 -39.90 12.20
CA VAL A 21 0.13 -39.69 13.11
C VAL A 21 1.38 -40.13 12.36
N SER A 22 2.11 -39.19 11.75
CA SER A 22 3.47 -39.44 11.29
C SER A 22 4.43 -39.22 12.46
N GLY A 23 4.91 -40.32 13.04
CA GLY A 23 6.03 -40.29 13.97
C GLY A 23 7.34 -40.09 13.21
N CYS A 24 8.22 -39.24 13.73
CA CYS A 24 9.65 -39.26 13.42
C CYS A 24 10.43 -39.05 14.72
N GLY A 25 11.28 -40.03 15.01
CA GLY A 25 11.94 -40.21 16.29
C GLY A 25 13.18 -39.33 16.50
N GLN A 26 13.46 -39.08 17.77
CA GLN A 26 14.73 -38.56 18.26
C GLN A 26 15.87 -39.54 18.01
N LYS A 27 16.98 -39.06 17.46
CA LYS A 27 18.31 -39.60 17.78
C LYS A 27 19.29 -38.45 17.97
N ASN A 28 19.75 -38.34 19.21
CA ASN A 28 20.95 -37.60 19.58
C ASN A 28 22.16 -38.41 19.14
N ASP A 29 23.16 -37.78 18.54
CA ASP A 29 24.54 -38.24 18.66
C ASP A 29 25.50 -37.06 18.60
N VAL A 30 26.33 -36.97 19.64
CA VAL A 30 27.44 -36.04 19.81
C VAL A 30 28.67 -36.65 19.13
N SER A 31 29.41 -35.86 18.35
CA SER A 31 30.82 -36.15 18.05
C SER A 31 31.64 -34.87 17.92
N THR A 32 32.69 -34.79 18.72
CA THR A 32 33.70 -33.73 18.78
C THR A 32 34.94 -34.15 17.99
N ASN A 33 35.50 -33.25 17.15
CA ASN A 33 36.95 -32.98 17.00
C ASN A 33 37.31 -32.12 15.76
N GLY A 34 38.06 -31.01 15.97
CA GLY A 34 39.39 -30.81 15.34
C GLY A 34 39.62 -29.88 14.12
N SER A 35 39.73 -28.55 14.36
CA SER A 35 40.77 -27.59 13.85
C SER A 35 40.92 -27.25 12.33
N PRO A 36 41.65 -26.16 11.93
CA PRO A 36 41.02 -25.01 11.27
C PRO A 36 41.66 -24.62 9.92
N ARG A 37 40.87 -24.31 8.88
CA ARG A 37 41.32 -23.50 7.74
C ARG A 37 40.18 -22.60 7.24
N GLY A 38 40.53 -21.35 6.97
CA GLY A 38 39.61 -20.27 6.67
C GLY A 38 38.83 -20.49 5.36
N GLU A 39 37.55 -20.13 5.43
CA GLU A 39 36.60 -20.01 4.32
C GLU A 39 35.75 -18.74 4.57
N PRO A 40 35.14 -18.17 3.53
CA PRO A 40 34.50 -16.85 3.59
C PRO A 40 33.34 -16.85 4.57
N VAL A 41 33.10 -15.71 5.22
CA VAL A 41 31.97 -15.51 6.14
C VAL A 41 30.66 -15.62 5.34
N THR A 42 30.12 -16.83 5.24
CA THR A 42 28.69 -17.03 4.97
C THR A 42 27.94 -16.52 6.18
N VAL A 43 27.16 -15.46 6.01
CA VAL A 43 26.18 -15.04 7.02
C VAL A 43 25.21 -16.22 7.15
N ALA A 44 25.37 -17.01 8.21
CA ALA A 44 24.45 -18.09 8.52
C ALA A 44 23.08 -17.44 8.77
N ALA A 45 22.11 -17.70 7.89
CA ALA A 45 20.73 -17.41 8.16
C ALA A 45 20.36 -18.08 9.50
N SER A 46 19.91 -17.27 10.46
CA SER A 46 19.37 -17.79 11.71
C SER A 46 18.23 -18.74 11.37
N LYS A 47 18.35 -20.00 11.80
CA LYS A 47 17.34 -21.05 11.61
C LYS A 47 16.24 -20.93 12.67
N ASP A 48 15.66 -19.77 12.78
CA ASP A 48 14.46 -19.56 13.57
C ASP A 48 13.33 -19.44 12.52
N GLY A 49 12.48 -20.46 12.43
CA GLY A 49 11.41 -20.61 11.43
C GLY A 49 10.92 -22.07 11.35
N PRO A 50 9.67 -22.34 10.92
CA PRO A 50 9.22 -23.71 10.69
C PRO A 50 9.96 -24.25 9.46
N ASP A 51 10.24 -25.56 9.44
CA ASP A 51 10.79 -26.20 8.24
C ASP A 51 9.73 -26.05 7.13
N THR A 52 9.94 -25.11 6.23
CA THR A 52 9.09 -24.97 5.06
C THR A 52 9.69 -25.84 3.96
N ASP A 53 8.90 -26.76 3.40
CA ASP A 53 9.23 -27.43 2.14
C ASP A 53 9.39 -26.43 0.96
N GLN A 54 9.16 -25.13 1.21
CA GLN A 54 9.44 -24.05 0.28
C GLN A 54 10.95 -23.83 0.20
N VAL A 55 11.52 -24.20 -0.94
CA VAL A 55 12.84 -23.72 -1.34
C VAL A 55 12.80 -22.19 -1.34
N PRO A 56 13.61 -21.49 -0.51
CA PRO A 56 13.72 -20.05 -0.57
C PRO A 56 14.00 -19.66 -2.03
N GLN A 57 13.08 -18.93 -2.66
CA GLN A 57 13.29 -18.47 -4.02
C GLN A 57 14.43 -17.45 -3.94
N PRO A 58 15.60 -17.71 -4.55
CA PRO A 58 16.71 -16.78 -4.43
C PRO A 58 16.29 -15.44 -5.05
N HIS A 59 16.23 -14.41 -4.21
CA HIS A 59 15.95 -13.05 -4.65
C HIS A 59 17.04 -12.61 -5.62
N LYS A 60 16.65 -11.91 -6.70
CA LYS A 60 17.63 -11.32 -7.60
C LYS A 60 18.34 -10.18 -6.88
N LEU A 61 19.67 -10.12 -7.03
CA LEU A 61 20.50 -9.08 -6.43
C LEU A 61 20.08 -7.70 -6.95
N GLY A 62 19.75 -6.79 -6.03
CA GLY A 62 19.56 -5.36 -6.26
C GLY A 62 20.50 -4.52 -5.41
N ASP A 63 20.54 -3.21 -5.65
CA ASP A 63 21.30 -2.24 -4.85
C ASP A 63 20.40 -1.50 -3.86
N ALA A 64 20.58 -1.74 -2.56
CA ALA A 64 19.74 -1.15 -1.52
C ALA A 64 19.83 0.40 -1.46
N ALA A 65 20.96 0.99 -1.84
CA ALA A 65 21.10 2.44 -1.86
C ALA A 65 20.24 3.07 -2.96
N SER A 66 20.30 2.53 -4.18
CA SER A 66 19.41 2.89 -5.28
C SER A 66 17.95 2.56 -4.96
N GLY A 67 17.72 1.45 -4.28
CA GLY A 67 16.39 1.00 -3.86
C GLY A 67 15.68 1.95 -2.92
N LYS A 68 16.44 2.61 -2.04
CA LYS A 68 15.93 3.68 -1.19
C LYS A 68 15.37 4.85 -1.99
N GLU A 69 16.06 5.26 -3.04
CA GLU A 69 15.60 6.33 -3.93
C GLU A 69 14.35 5.89 -4.71
N VAL A 70 14.31 4.64 -5.18
CA VAL A 70 13.11 4.08 -5.84
C VAL A 70 11.92 4.09 -4.89
N PHE A 71 12.09 3.54 -3.68
CA PHE A 71 11.04 3.48 -2.68
C PHE A 71 10.48 4.86 -2.30
N ARG A 72 11.35 5.87 -2.17
CA ARG A 72 10.96 7.21 -1.72
C ARG A 72 10.40 8.08 -2.83
N PHE A 73 10.94 7.99 -4.04
CA PHE A 73 10.73 9.01 -5.07
C PHE A 73 10.40 8.48 -6.45
N GLU A 74 10.48 7.17 -6.72
CA GLU A 74 10.08 6.66 -8.03
C GLU A 74 8.56 6.60 -8.16
N THR A 75 8.07 7.06 -9.31
CA THR A 75 6.65 7.12 -9.68
C THR A 75 6.36 6.28 -10.92
N PHE A 76 7.39 5.86 -11.65
CA PHE A 76 7.28 5.13 -12.90
C PHE A 76 6.32 5.77 -13.90
N GLY A 77 6.17 7.10 -13.94
CA GLY A 77 5.22 7.75 -14.86
C GLY A 77 3.82 8.02 -14.27
N ASN A 78 3.49 7.47 -13.09
CA ASN A 78 2.18 7.67 -12.48
C ASN A 78 1.89 9.14 -12.11
N GLU A 79 2.88 10.02 -12.16
CA GLU A 79 2.66 11.46 -12.06
C GLU A 79 1.65 12.00 -13.09
N GLY A 80 1.54 11.35 -14.26
CA GLY A 80 0.48 11.63 -15.22
C GLY A 80 -0.90 11.22 -14.71
N PHE A 81 -1.02 10.08 -14.03
CA PHE A 81 -2.29 9.64 -13.44
C PHE A 81 -2.74 10.61 -12.32
N TRP A 82 -1.88 10.87 -11.35
CA TRP A 82 -2.25 11.69 -10.19
C TRP A 82 -2.43 13.18 -10.54
N THR A 83 -1.71 13.69 -11.54
CA THR A 83 -1.83 15.10 -11.97
C THR A 83 -2.89 15.31 -13.04
N ASP A 84 -2.94 14.48 -14.09
CA ASP A 84 -3.80 14.73 -15.25
C ASP A 84 -5.15 14.01 -15.13
N ALA A 85 -5.15 12.76 -14.65
CA ALA A 85 -6.38 11.97 -14.51
C ALA A 85 -7.14 12.33 -13.23
N MET A 86 -6.54 12.11 -12.06
CA MET A 86 -7.14 12.44 -10.76
C MET A 86 -7.21 13.95 -10.52
N ARG A 87 -6.29 14.73 -11.09
CA ARG A 87 -6.18 16.18 -10.86
C ARG A 87 -5.98 16.52 -9.39
N LEU A 88 -5.13 15.74 -8.72
CA LEU A 88 -4.87 15.90 -7.28
C LEU A 88 -4.30 17.28 -6.92
N PRO A 89 -3.29 17.84 -7.63
CA PRO A 89 -2.79 19.19 -7.32
C PRO A 89 -3.86 20.27 -7.47
N LYS A 90 -4.72 20.15 -8.48
CA LYS A 90 -5.88 21.05 -8.64
C LYS A 90 -6.84 20.91 -7.46
N GLY A 91 -7.15 19.69 -7.04
CA GLY A 91 -7.98 19.41 -5.87
C GLY A 91 -7.44 20.01 -4.57
N VAL A 92 -6.13 19.90 -4.33
CA VAL A 92 -5.43 20.56 -3.21
C VAL A 92 -5.67 22.08 -3.23
N MET A 93 -5.54 22.71 -4.39
CA MET A 93 -5.77 24.16 -4.56
C MET A 93 -7.24 24.54 -4.38
N ASP A 94 -8.15 23.86 -5.07
CA ASP A 94 -9.59 24.16 -5.06
C ASP A 94 -10.20 23.98 -3.66
N LYS A 95 -9.79 22.92 -2.94
CA LYS A 95 -10.25 22.60 -1.59
C LYS A 95 -9.43 23.29 -0.50
N LYS A 96 -8.41 24.07 -0.88
CA LYS A 96 -7.51 24.84 0.01
C LYS A 96 -6.87 23.99 1.09
N LEU A 97 -6.38 22.80 0.73
CA LEU A 97 -5.78 21.86 1.69
C LEU A 97 -4.54 22.51 2.34
N THR A 98 -4.63 22.82 3.63
CA THR A 98 -3.53 23.43 4.41
C THR A 98 -2.59 22.37 5.00
N PRO A 99 -1.39 22.75 5.49
CA PRO A 99 -0.50 21.81 6.18
C PRO A 99 -1.16 21.11 7.38
N ILE A 100 -1.99 21.82 8.16
CA ILE A 100 -2.76 21.20 9.26
C ILE A 100 -3.71 20.14 8.72
N GLN A 101 -4.45 20.45 7.66
CA GLN A 101 -5.38 19.50 7.07
C GLN A 101 -4.67 18.30 6.43
N ALA A 102 -3.48 18.50 5.86
CA ALA A 102 -2.63 17.40 5.38
C ALA A 102 -2.26 16.45 6.54
N LEU A 103 -1.85 16.99 7.69
CA LEU A 103 -1.59 16.18 8.89
C LEU A 103 -2.87 15.53 9.43
N GLU A 104 -4.01 16.21 9.40
CA GLU A 104 -5.31 15.65 9.82
C GLU A 104 -5.71 14.41 9.03
N VAL A 105 -5.38 14.34 7.73
CA VAL A 105 -5.63 13.16 6.89
C VAL A 105 -4.50 12.13 6.93
N GLY A 106 -3.55 12.27 7.86
CA GLY A 106 -2.49 11.29 8.09
C GLY A 106 -1.26 11.43 7.19
N LEU A 107 -1.15 12.50 6.39
CA LEU A 107 0.07 12.73 5.62
C LEU A 107 1.25 13.04 6.54
N GLN A 108 2.40 12.51 6.17
CA GLN A 108 3.64 12.58 6.94
C GLN A 108 4.55 13.62 6.28
N ILE A 109 5.20 14.48 7.07
CA ILE A 109 6.03 15.58 6.57
C ILE A 109 7.48 15.38 7.00
N ASP A 110 8.36 15.21 6.03
CA ASP A 110 9.80 15.11 6.23
C ASP A 110 10.41 16.47 6.50
N ILE A 111 10.86 16.67 7.74
CA ILE A 111 11.49 17.92 8.17
C ILE A 111 12.87 18.14 7.54
N GLU A 112 13.52 17.09 7.04
CA GLU A 112 14.87 17.18 6.44
C GLU A 112 14.83 17.67 4.98
N ALA A 113 13.65 17.61 4.35
CA ALA A 113 13.42 18.12 3.00
C ALA A 113 13.04 19.62 2.95
N ILE A 114 12.79 20.24 4.11
CA ILE A 114 12.33 21.63 4.22
C ILE A 114 13.53 22.56 4.43
N ASP A 115 13.56 23.71 3.74
CA ASP A 115 14.60 24.72 3.94
C ASP A 115 14.58 25.30 5.37
N ALA A 116 15.75 25.73 5.86
CA ALA A 116 15.90 26.17 7.25
C ALA A 116 14.99 27.35 7.64
N PRO A 117 14.80 28.40 6.81
CA PRO A 117 13.82 29.46 7.08
C PRO A 117 12.38 28.96 7.24
N MET A 118 11.88 28.16 6.29
CA MET A 118 10.51 27.63 6.33
C MET A 118 10.32 26.71 7.53
N LYS A 119 11.31 25.85 7.82
CA LYS A 119 11.32 25.00 9.00
C LYS A 119 11.19 25.80 10.30
N ALA A 120 12.01 26.84 10.47
CA ALA A 120 11.96 27.67 11.68
C ALA A 120 10.61 28.39 11.85
N ALA A 121 10.02 28.86 10.74
CA ALA A 121 8.70 29.49 10.75
C ALA A 121 7.60 28.49 11.13
N MET A 122 7.58 27.30 10.53
CA MET A 122 6.62 26.24 10.88
C MET A 122 6.77 25.83 12.35
N GLU A 123 7.99 25.61 12.84
CA GLU A 123 8.25 25.26 14.25
C GLU A 123 7.79 26.34 15.24
N ALA A 124 7.82 27.61 14.84
CA ALA A 124 7.28 28.70 15.65
C ALA A 124 5.75 28.67 15.69
N GLU A 125 5.10 28.49 14.54
CA GLU A 125 3.63 28.42 14.44
C GLU A 125 3.04 27.19 15.13
N LEU A 126 3.72 26.05 15.09
CA LEU A 126 3.32 24.80 15.78
C LEU A 126 3.26 24.94 17.31
N LYS A 127 3.91 25.95 17.88
CA LYS A 127 3.89 26.25 19.33
C LYS A 127 2.73 27.16 19.75
N THR A 128 1.93 27.62 18.79
CA THR A 128 0.75 28.45 19.03
C THR A 128 -0.51 27.59 19.18
N ASP A 129 -1.69 28.21 19.20
CA ASP A 129 -2.97 27.49 19.09
C ASP A 129 -3.26 26.99 17.66
N MET A 130 -2.35 27.23 16.72
CA MET A 130 -2.42 26.85 15.31
C MET A 130 -3.66 27.40 14.57
N SER A 131 -4.32 28.42 15.15
CA SER A 131 -5.39 29.15 14.48
C SER A 131 -4.86 29.90 13.25
N ALA A 132 -5.73 30.21 12.29
CA ALA A 132 -5.34 30.96 11.09
C ALA A 132 -4.71 32.34 11.41
N GLN A 133 -5.03 32.92 12.59
CA GLN A 133 -4.47 34.18 13.05
C GLN A 133 -3.04 34.05 13.57
N ASN A 134 -2.75 32.98 14.32
CA ASN A 134 -1.44 32.79 14.98
C ASN A 134 -0.51 31.86 14.21
N ALA A 135 -1.04 31.09 13.26
CA ALA A 135 -0.32 30.17 12.41
C ALA A 135 -0.73 30.30 10.93
N PRO A 136 -0.51 31.48 10.32
CA PRO A 136 -0.91 31.72 8.93
C PRO A 136 -0.20 30.79 7.94
N LEU A 137 1.06 30.42 8.14
CA LEU A 137 1.78 29.50 7.26
C LEU A 137 1.16 28.09 7.30
N LEU A 138 0.83 27.57 8.48
CA LEU A 138 0.20 26.25 8.66
C LEU A 138 -1.26 26.21 8.19
N ASN A 139 -1.86 27.37 7.93
CA ASN A 139 -3.23 27.52 7.41
C ASN A 139 -3.26 28.07 5.96
N ASP A 140 -2.14 28.07 5.25
CA ASP A 140 -2.03 28.51 3.85
C ASP A 140 -1.84 27.31 2.91
N VAL A 141 -2.71 27.20 1.90
CA VAL A 141 -2.60 26.17 0.85
C VAL A 141 -1.29 26.29 0.08
N MET A 142 -0.73 27.49 -0.09
CA MET A 142 0.54 27.65 -0.78
C MET A 142 1.72 27.07 0.01
N THR A 143 1.59 26.96 1.34
CA THR A 143 2.55 26.20 2.16
C THR A 143 2.49 24.72 1.83
N THR A 144 1.30 24.13 1.69
CA THR A 144 1.14 22.73 1.25
C THR A 144 1.77 22.51 -0.12
N VAL A 145 1.51 23.41 -1.08
CA VAL A 145 2.12 23.34 -2.42
C VAL A 145 3.64 23.34 -2.34
N LYS A 146 4.24 24.26 -1.58
CA LYS A 146 5.70 24.31 -1.38
C LYS A 146 6.26 23.05 -0.74
N LEU A 147 5.54 22.46 0.22
CA LEU A 147 5.95 21.19 0.84
C LEU A 147 5.91 20.03 -0.17
N ILE A 148 4.93 20.02 -1.08
CA ILE A 148 4.85 19.01 -2.15
C ILE A 148 5.97 19.25 -3.18
N GLU A 149 6.21 20.49 -3.61
CA GLU A 149 7.29 20.85 -4.53
C GLU A 149 8.68 20.51 -3.95
N ALA A 150 8.85 20.62 -2.63
CA ALA A 150 10.06 20.22 -1.92
C ALA A 150 10.16 18.69 -1.68
N ASN A 151 9.17 17.89 -2.11
CA ASN A 151 9.05 16.46 -1.77
C ASN A 151 9.07 16.18 -0.25
N ALA A 152 8.65 17.16 0.55
CA ALA A 152 8.56 17.07 2.00
C ALA A 152 7.27 16.36 2.46
N VAL A 153 6.18 16.43 1.69
CA VAL A 153 5.02 15.55 1.90
C VAL A 153 5.41 14.15 1.43
N ILE A 154 5.62 13.24 2.38
CA ILE A 154 6.23 11.94 2.15
C ILE A 154 5.39 11.12 1.15
N GLY A 155 6.03 10.72 0.05
CA GLY A 155 5.43 9.89 -0.97
C GLY A 155 4.53 10.61 -1.98
N VAL A 156 4.29 11.91 -1.80
CA VAL A 156 3.67 12.77 -2.81
C VAL A 156 4.80 13.47 -3.56
N VAL A 157 5.13 12.96 -4.74
CA VAL A 157 6.40 13.24 -5.42
C VAL A 157 6.20 14.18 -6.60
N THR A 158 6.77 15.38 -6.52
CA THR A 158 6.91 16.29 -7.66
C THR A 158 8.08 15.85 -8.54
N LYS A 159 7.82 15.73 -9.85
CA LYS A 159 8.80 15.43 -10.88
C LYS A 159 9.00 16.66 -11.78
N ASP A 160 10.27 17.00 -12.02
CA ASP A 160 10.69 17.97 -13.05
C ASP A 160 10.31 17.44 -14.44
N SER A 161 9.06 17.69 -14.81
CA SER A 161 8.39 17.14 -15.99
C SER A 161 8.61 18.03 -17.21
N ASN A 162 8.87 19.30 -16.97
CA ASN A 162 9.21 20.28 -17.99
C ASN A 162 10.73 20.38 -18.27
N GLN A 163 11.56 19.73 -17.44
CA GLN A 163 13.02 19.65 -17.55
C GLN A 163 13.71 21.01 -17.39
N ASP A 164 13.16 21.89 -16.57
CA ASP A 164 13.72 23.23 -16.31
C ASP A 164 14.68 23.28 -15.10
N GLY A 165 14.86 22.14 -14.43
CA GLY A 165 15.77 21.97 -13.29
C GLY A 165 15.20 22.46 -11.96
N LYS A 166 13.90 22.79 -11.91
CA LYS A 166 13.19 23.18 -10.69
C LYS A 166 11.98 22.27 -10.50
N LEU A 167 11.48 22.25 -9.27
CA LEU A 167 10.21 21.60 -8.96
C LEU A 167 9.18 22.70 -8.73
N SER A 168 8.31 22.90 -9.70
CA SER A 168 7.18 23.81 -9.56
C SER A 168 5.94 23.35 -10.32
N ILE A 169 4.89 23.03 -9.57
CA ILE A 169 3.58 22.64 -10.09
C ILE A 169 3.01 23.78 -10.94
N ALA A 170 3.22 25.03 -10.52
CA ALA A 170 2.77 26.21 -11.26
C ALA A 170 3.42 26.35 -12.65
N SER A 171 4.61 25.77 -12.84
CA SER A 171 5.36 25.80 -14.10
C SER A 171 5.11 24.59 -15.01
N GLY A 172 4.21 23.69 -14.61
CA GLY A 172 3.82 22.51 -15.39
C GLY A 172 4.41 21.19 -14.91
N ASP A 173 5.07 21.16 -13.75
CA ASP A 173 5.49 19.91 -13.14
C ASP A 173 4.34 19.09 -12.61
N LYS A 174 4.54 17.77 -12.64
CA LYS A 174 3.55 16.79 -12.24
C LYS A 174 3.91 16.16 -10.91
N VAL A 175 2.86 15.83 -10.18
CA VAL A 175 2.90 15.11 -8.91
C VAL A 175 2.42 13.68 -9.14
N GLY A 176 3.20 12.71 -8.69
CA GLY A 176 2.85 11.30 -8.60
C GLY A 176 2.91 10.78 -7.16
N LEU A 177 2.66 9.50 -6.98
CA LEU A 177 2.81 8.82 -5.70
C LEU A 177 3.89 7.74 -5.76
N SER A 178 4.66 7.60 -4.68
CA SER A 178 5.61 6.49 -4.48
C SER A 178 5.16 5.57 -3.33
N CYS A 179 5.82 4.42 -3.17
CA CYS A 179 5.57 3.50 -2.06
C CYS A 179 5.63 4.17 -0.68
N ALA A 180 6.46 5.21 -0.52
CA ALA A 180 6.63 5.90 0.75
C ALA A 180 5.34 6.53 1.28
N VAL A 181 4.33 6.82 0.45
CA VAL A 181 3.09 7.46 0.91
C VAL A 181 2.34 6.57 1.92
N CYS A 182 2.36 5.25 1.73
CA CYS A 182 1.70 4.28 2.60
C CYS A 182 2.66 3.62 3.58
N HIS A 183 3.96 3.57 3.26
CA HIS A 183 4.95 2.74 3.95
C HIS A 183 6.09 3.53 4.60
N THR A 184 5.90 4.83 4.84
CA THR A 184 6.84 5.66 5.60
C THR A 184 6.08 6.54 6.58
N VAL A 185 6.56 6.57 7.82
CA VAL A 185 6.08 7.51 8.84
C VAL A 185 7.21 8.44 9.25
N THR A 186 6.94 9.42 10.11
CA THR A 186 8.02 10.19 10.75
C THR A 186 8.26 9.75 12.20
N ASP A 187 9.44 10.10 12.73
CA ASP A 187 9.74 9.98 14.16
C ASP A 187 8.92 10.95 15.05
N GLY A 188 8.10 11.82 14.43
CA GLY A 188 7.25 12.82 15.08
C GLY A 188 8.02 13.75 16.01
N SER A 189 9.33 13.94 15.77
CA SER A 189 10.22 14.70 16.65
C SER A 189 9.90 16.19 16.70
N VAL A 190 9.19 16.70 15.70
CA VAL A 190 8.75 18.11 15.65
C VAL A 190 7.31 18.24 16.11
N TYR A 191 6.41 17.44 15.54
CA TYR A 191 4.99 17.52 15.84
C TYR A 191 4.25 16.21 15.52
N ARG A 192 3.24 15.89 16.31
CA ARG A 192 2.30 14.79 16.07
C ARG A 192 0.88 15.34 16.13
N HIS A 193 0.14 15.19 15.04
CA HIS A 193 -1.24 15.63 14.99
C HIS A 193 -2.14 14.62 15.70
N ALA A 194 -3.08 15.09 16.51
CA ALA A 194 -3.92 14.21 17.33
C ALA A 194 -4.81 13.24 16.52
N LYS A 195 -5.10 13.58 15.26
CA LYS A 195 -5.93 12.78 14.34
C LYS A 195 -5.13 11.91 13.37
N GLY A 196 -3.81 12.01 13.35
CA GLY A 196 -3.00 11.19 12.46
C GLY A 196 -1.57 11.69 12.32
N GLY A 197 -1.29 12.39 11.21
CA GLY A 197 0.03 12.59 10.64
C GLY A 197 1.04 13.30 11.54
N SER A 198 2.31 13.29 11.12
CA SER A 198 3.38 13.85 11.93
C SER A 198 4.46 14.55 11.10
N ILE A 199 5.23 15.41 11.77
CA ILE A 199 6.38 16.12 11.23
C ILE A 199 7.63 15.61 11.95
N GLY A 200 8.64 15.18 11.19
CA GLY A 200 9.86 14.61 11.75
C GLY A 200 10.76 14.00 10.69
N ARG A 201 11.70 13.17 11.13
CA ARG A 201 12.58 12.40 10.22
C ARG A 201 11.89 11.14 9.73
N ARG A 202 12.13 10.76 8.47
CA ARG A 202 11.54 9.56 7.87
C ARG A 202 11.96 8.28 8.60
N ILE A 203 10.99 7.39 8.78
CA ILE A 203 11.16 6.00 9.17
C ILE A 203 10.48 5.15 8.10
N ASP A 204 11.28 4.65 7.17
CA ASP A 204 10.83 3.85 6.04
C ASP A 204 10.46 2.42 6.50
N GLY A 205 9.51 1.78 5.81
CA GLY A 205 9.07 0.41 6.05
C GLY A 205 7.95 0.27 7.08
N LEU A 206 7.58 1.32 7.81
CA LEU A 206 6.42 1.28 8.71
C LEU A 206 5.14 1.65 7.96
N ALA A 207 4.04 0.96 8.29
CA ALA A 207 2.73 1.29 7.76
C ALA A 207 2.22 2.63 8.34
N ALA A 208 1.78 3.54 7.47
CA ALA A 208 1.04 4.74 7.86
C ALA A 208 -0.42 4.35 8.19
N LEU A 209 -0.63 3.83 9.40
CA LEU A 209 -1.93 3.31 9.88
C LEU A 209 -2.96 4.42 10.18
N ASP A 210 -2.50 5.66 10.23
CA ASP A 210 -3.29 6.88 10.39
C ASP A 210 -3.63 7.57 9.07
N LEU A 211 -3.11 7.06 7.94
CA LEU A 211 -3.33 7.63 6.62
C LEU A 211 -4.79 7.46 6.18
N ASN A 212 -5.49 8.56 5.95
CA ASN A 212 -6.84 8.56 5.42
C ASN A 212 -6.81 8.62 3.89
N VAL A 213 -6.51 7.48 3.27
CA VAL A 213 -6.42 7.36 1.80
C VAL A 213 -7.73 7.77 1.13
N GLY A 214 -8.88 7.38 1.67
CA GLY A 214 -10.18 7.78 1.15
C GLY A 214 -10.31 9.30 1.06
N LYS A 215 -9.99 10.03 2.13
CA LYS A 215 -10.05 11.50 2.12
C LYS A 215 -9.04 12.15 1.17
N ILE A 216 -7.86 11.55 1.00
CA ILE A 216 -6.85 12.01 0.03
C ILE A 216 -7.38 11.84 -1.40
N LEU A 217 -7.94 10.68 -1.74
CA LEU A 217 -8.58 10.43 -3.04
C LEU A 217 -9.73 11.43 -3.27
N ALA A 218 -10.59 11.62 -2.26
CA ALA A 218 -11.67 12.60 -2.27
C ALA A 218 -11.19 14.05 -2.26
N THR A 219 -9.89 14.33 -2.16
CA THR A 219 -9.37 15.70 -2.31
C THR A 219 -9.19 16.05 -3.78
N ALA A 220 -8.98 15.05 -4.65
CA ALA A 220 -8.76 15.22 -6.06
C ALA A 220 -9.98 15.86 -6.76
N ALA A 221 -9.77 16.54 -7.89
CA ALA A 221 -10.84 17.20 -8.64
C ALA A 221 -11.55 16.26 -9.65
N ASN A 222 -11.11 15.01 -9.74
CA ASN A 222 -11.71 13.94 -10.55
C ASN A 222 -11.51 12.59 -9.83
N SER A 223 -12.16 12.42 -8.68
CA SER A 223 -12.02 11.20 -7.86
C SER A 223 -12.65 9.98 -8.54
N ARG A 224 -13.58 10.19 -9.48
CA ARG A 224 -14.09 9.15 -10.39
C ARG A 224 -12.98 8.46 -11.19
N ALA A 225 -11.83 9.09 -11.45
CA ALA A 225 -10.72 8.46 -12.16
C ALA A 225 -10.09 7.26 -11.41
N TYR A 226 -10.46 7.05 -10.13
CA TYR A 226 -10.04 5.91 -9.32
C TYR A 226 -11.05 4.74 -9.33
N TYR A 227 -12.11 4.83 -10.13
CA TYR A 227 -13.26 3.91 -10.16
C TYR A 227 -12.94 2.39 -10.01
N PRO A 228 -11.95 1.80 -10.71
CA PRO A 228 -11.73 0.34 -10.64
C PRO A 228 -11.41 -0.19 -9.24
N ASN A 229 -10.84 0.65 -8.37
CA ASN A 229 -10.43 0.31 -7.01
C ASN A 229 -11.48 0.64 -5.94
N LEU A 230 -12.71 1.03 -6.34
CA LEU A 230 -13.76 1.42 -5.41
C LEU A 230 -14.76 0.28 -5.17
N GLN A 231 -15.63 0.44 -4.17
CA GLN A 231 -16.84 -0.37 -4.09
C GLN A 231 -17.78 -0.02 -5.24
N LEU A 232 -18.12 -0.99 -6.09
CA LEU A 232 -18.93 -0.77 -7.29
C LEU A 232 -20.33 -1.37 -7.16
N GLU A 233 -21.25 -0.82 -7.94
CA GLU A 233 -22.51 -1.49 -8.27
C GLU A 233 -22.40 -2.07 -9.69
N LEU A 234 -22.37 -3.40 -9.78
CA LEU A 234 -22.20 -4.14 -11.03
C LEU A 234 -23.39 -5.08 -11.19
N GLY A 235 -24.01 -5.08 -12.38
CA GLY A 235 -25.24 -5.86 -12.63
C GLY A 235 -26.37 -5.59 -11.61
N GLY A 236 -26.44 -4.38 -11.07
CA GLY A 236 -27.43 -3.96 -10.07
C GLY A 236 -27.20 -4.51 -8.65
N LYS A 237 -25.98 -4.99 -8.36
CA LYS A 237 -25.58 -5.50 -7.04
C LYS A 237 -24.29 -4.83 -6.58
N THR A 238 -24.15 -4.70 -5.27
CA THR A 238 -22.90 -4.25 -4.64
C THR A 238 -22.55 -5.19 -3.49
N ILE A 239 -21.26 -5.38 -3.27
CA ILE A 239 -20.69 -6.03 -2.10
C ILE A 239 -19.78 -4.98 -1.48
N GLY A 240 -19.67 -4.93 -0.15
CA GLY A 240 -18.75 -4.04 0.54
C GLY A 240 -19.35 -3.40 1.78
N ARG A 241 -18.68 -2.35 2.29
CA ARG A 241 -19.05 -1.66 3.54
C ARG A 241 -20.16 -0.64 3.34
N ALA A 242 -20.23 0.01 2.18
CA ALA A 242 -21.24 1.00 1.89
C ALA A 242 -22.57 0.35 1.49
N PRO A 243 -23.72 0.99 1.82
CA PRO A 243 -25.03 0.47 1.44
C PRO A 243 -25.32 0.53 -0.07
N LYS A 244 -24.53 1.32 -0.82
CA LYS A 244 -24.62 1.48 -2.27
C LYS A 244 -23.22 1.47 -2.86
N GLY A 245 -23.07 0.85 -4.03
CA GLY A 245 -21.83 0.90 -4.80
C GLY A 245 -21.79 2.09 -5.74
N ILE A 246 -20.58 2.47 -6.16
CA ILE A 246 -20.34 3.51 -7.16
C ILE A 246 -20.74 2.98 -8.54
N LYS A 247 -21.53 3.76 -9.27
CA LYS A 247 -21.98 3.45 -10.63
C LYS A 247 -21.13 4.19 -11.65
N ALA A 248 -21.21 3.77 -12.91
CA ALA A 248 -20.54 4.47 -14.02
C ALA A 248 -20.95 5.94 -14.12
N ASP A 249 -22.20 6.25 -13.80
CA ASP A 249 -22.81 7.60 -13.84
C ASP A 249 -22.86 8.29 -12.48
N SER A 250 -22.22 7.73 -11.45
CA SER A 250 -22.08 8.41 -10.16
C SER A 250 -21.35 9.74 -10.32
N THR A 251 -21.84 10.76 -9.64
CA THR A 251 -21.25 12.11 -9.61
C THR A 251 -19.94 12.14 -8.81
N GLU A 252 -19.12 13.18 -8.99
CA GLU A 252 -17.94 13.40 -8.14
C GLU A 252 -18.33 13.52 -6.67
N GLU A 253 -19.45 14.18 -6.36
CA GLU A 253 -19.94 14.36 -5.00
C GLU A 253 -20.33 13.03 -4.34
N GLU A 254 -20.92 12.10 -5.10
CA GLU A 254 -21.23 10.75 -4.59
C GLU A 254 -19.97 9.93 -4.33
N VAL A 255 -18.96 10.02 -5.20
CA VAL A 255 -17.68 9.33 -5.02
C VAL A 255 -16.91 9.94 -3.84
N ASP A 256 -16.82 11.26 -3.75
CA ASP A 256 -16.18 11.98 -2.65
C ASP A 256 -16.85 11.69 -1.29
N ALA A 257 -18.19 11.54 -1.27
CA ALA A 257 -18.94 11.19 -0.07
C ALA A 257 -18.68 9.74 0.38
N TYR A 258 -18.58 8.80 -0.56
CA TYR A 258 -18.17 7.42 -0.27
C TYR A 258 -16.75 7.39 0.31
N LEU A 259 -15.80 8.01 -0.38
CA LEU A 259 -14.39 8.04 -0.01
C LEU A 259 -14.12 8.78 1.30
N SER A 260 -14.88 9.84 1.61
CA SER A 260 -14.72 10.62 2.84
C SER A 260 -15.32 9.94 4.09
N ASN A 261 -16.08 8.85 3.95
CA ASN A 261 -16.70 8.18 5.08
C ASN A 261 -15.80 7.03 5.60
N PRO A 262 -15.22 7.14 6.80
CA PRO A 262 -14.33 6.11 7.36
C PRO A 262 -15.05 4.79 7.70
N GLU A 263 -16.39 4.75 7.75
CA GLU A 263 -17.13 3.49 7.86
C GLU A 263 -17.13 2.72 6.53
N PHE A 264 -17.07 3.44 5.41
CA PHE A 264 -17.09 2.87 4.05
C PHE A 264 -15.67 2.62 3.52
N TYR A 265 -14.76 3.57 3.75
CA TYR A 265 -13.35 3.48 3.39
C TYR A 265 -12.48 3.80 4.63
N PRO A 266 -12.09 2.78 5.42
CA PRO A 266 -11.43 2.98 6.70
C PRO A 266 -10.06 3.66 6.62
N ILE A 267 -9.71 4.39 7.68
CA ILE A 267 -8.38 4.99 7.87
C ILE A 267 -7.33 3.87 8.02
N GLY A 268 -6.15 4.09 7.47
CA GLY A 268 -5.03 3.13 7.50
C GLY A 268 -5.20 1.95 6.55
N THR A 269 -6.16 2.04 5.62
CA THR A 269 -6.46 0.97 4.67
C THR A 269 -6.37 1.44 3.22
N PHE A 270 -6.15 0.47 2.33
CA PHE A 270 -6.06 0.65 0.89
C PHE A 270 -6.77 -0.50 0.17
N ASP A 271 -7.60 -0.20 -0.83
CA ASP A 271 -8.18 -1.23 -1.69
C ASP A 271 -7.22 -1.53 -2.85
N GLU A 272 -6.48 -2.61 -2.69
CA GLU A 272 -5.48 -3.06 -3.64
C GLU A 272 -6.06 -3.87 -4.81
N THR A 273 -7.36 -4.21 -4.77
CA THR A 273 -8.01 -5.07 -5.76
C THR A 273 -8.96 -4.30 -6.67
N GLN A 274 -8.96 -4.65 -7.96
CA GLN A 274 -9.88 -4.05 -8.96
C GLN A 274 -11.05 -4.97 -9.30
N ASP A 275 -11.77 -5.39 -8.27
CA ASP A 275 -12.89 -6.34 -8.35
C ASP A 275 -14.26 -5.72 -8.04
N GLY A 276 -14.27 -4.46 -7.59
CA GLY A 276 -15.49 -3.72 -7.26
C GLY A 276 -16.13 -4.07 -5.91
N ILE A 277 -15.44 -4.80 -5.02
CA ILE A 277 -15.98 -5.28 -3.75
C ILE A 277 -15.83 -4.25 -2.61
N GLY A 278 -14.91 -3.29 -2.69
CA GLY A 278 -14.75 -2.30 -1.61
C GLY A 278 -14.26 -2.94 -0.32
N ASN A 279 -13.18 -3.71 -0.42
CA ASN A 279 -12.55 -4.51 0.62
C ASN A 279 -11.15 -3.98 0.93
N PRO A 280 -11.00 -2.71 1.34
CA PRO A 280 -9.69 -2.17 1.62
C PRO A 280 -9.05 -2.92 2.80
N VAL A 281 -7.77 -3.24 2.63
CA VAL A 281 -6.96 -3.96 3.60
C VAL A 281 -6.05 -2.99 4.33
N VAL A 282 -5.60 -3.37 5.53
CA VAL A 282 -4.70 -2.54 6.32
C VAL A 282 -3.37 -2.39 5.58
N ASN A 283 -2.85 -1.16 5.53
CA ASN A 283 -1.51 -0.89 5.01
C ASN A 283 -0.49 -1.78 5.75
N THR A 284 0.24 -2.60 5.01
CA THR A 284 1.20 -3.53 5.59
C THR A 284 2.56 -2.86 5.80
N PRO A 285 3.31 -3.25 6.85
CA PRO A 285 4.69 -2.82 6.98
C PRO A 285 5.57 -3.49 5.91
N LEU A 286 6.58 -2.77 5.43
CA LEU A 286 7.55 -3.22 4.43
C LEU A 286 8.99 -3.30 4.97
N PHE A 287 9.18 -3.45 6.29
CA PHE A 287 10.49 -3.81 6.86
C PHE A 287 10.67 -5.35 6.86
N ARG A 288 11.93 -5.82 6.94
CA ARG A 288 12.28 -7.25 7.01
C ARG A 288 11.54 -8.12 5.99
N GLN A 289 11.48 -7.65 4.75
CA GLN A 289 10.78 -8.39 3.69
C GLN A 289 11.49 -9.68 3.28
N ASP A 290 12.70 -9.93 3.80
CA ASP A 290 13.42 -11.21 3.74
C ASP A 290 12.69 -12.36 4.45
N LEU A 291 11.73 -12.06 5.33
CA LEU A 291 10.94 -13.04 6.08
C LEU A 291 9.45 -13.07 5.73
N ALA A 292 9.01 -12.27 4.74
CA ALA A 292 7.59 -11.92 4.57
C ALA A 292 6.86 -12.68 3.43
N ALA A 293 7.51 -13.67 2.79
CA ALA A 293 6.90 -14.39 1.67
C ALA A 293 5.82 -15.42 2.11
N PRO A 294 4.77 -15.65 1.30
CA PRO A 294 4.41 -14.92 0.07
C PRO A 294 3.85 -13.52 0.35
N TYR A 295 3.88 -12.64 -0.65
CA TYR A 295 3.54 -11.23 -0.54
C TYR A 295 2.13 -10.91 -1.03
N GLY A 296 1.54 -9.83 -0.50
CA GLY A 296 0.15 -9.41 -0.74
C GLY A 296 -0.77 -9.84 0.39
N SER A 297 -1.92 -9.17 0.55
CA SER A 297 -2.81 -9.47 1.68
C SER A 297 -3.41 -10.88 1.61
N ALA A 298 -3.46 -11.47 0.41
CA ALA A 298 -3.91 -12.84 0.17
C ALA A 298 -2.75 -13.79 -0.22
N GLY A 299 -1.49 -13.34 -0.16
CA GLY A 299 -0.32 -14.12 -0.57
C GLY A 299 -0.28 -14.39 -2.09
N GLU A 300 -0.84 -13.48 -2.89
CA GLU A 300 -1.00 -13.63 -4.33
C GLU A 300 0.31 -13.49 -5.13
N HIS A 301 1.36 -12.92 -4.52
CA HIS A 301 2.66 -12.73 -5.15
C HIS A 301 3.74 -13.61 -4.51
N ALA A 302 4.34 -14.49 -5.30
CA ALA A 302 5.45 -15.33 -4.84
C ALA A 302 6.75 -14.52 -4.56
N LEU A 303 6.90 -13.36 -5.19
CA LEU A 303 8.09 -12.51 -5.09
C LEU A 303 7.73 -11.05 -4.82
N LEU A 304 8.56 -10.35 -4.05
CA LEU A 304 8.34 -8.97 -3.63
C LEU A 304 8.30 -7.98 -4.81
N ASP A 305 9.10 -8.21 -5.84
CA ASP A 305 9.08 -7.41 -7.06
C ASP A 305 7.80 -7.62 -7.89
N GLY A 306 7.09 -8.74 -7.67
CA GLY A 306 5.79 -9.01 -8.26
C GLY A 306 4.70 -8.09 -7.71
N ILE A 307 4.59 -8.01 -6.38
CA ILE A 307 3.63 -7.09 -5.74
C ILE A 307 3.98 -5.64 -6.04
N GLY A 308 5.26 -5.26 -5.98
CA GLY A 308 5.69 -3.91 -6.33
C GLY A 308 5.27 -3.54 -7.76
N ASN A 309 5.41 -4.46 -8.71
CA ASN A 309 4.94 -4.23 -10.07
C ASN A 309 3.41 -4.11 -10.15
N GLY A 310 2.67 -4.99 -9.46
CA GLY A 310 1.22 -4.90 -9.36
C GLY A 310 0.78 -3.52 -8.86
N SER A 311 1.33 -3.06 -7.74
CA SER A 311 1.02 -1.74 -7.19
C SER A 311 1.23 -0.60 -8.18
N TYR A 312 2.35 -0.56 -8.91
CA TYR A 312 2.56 0.52 -9.89
C TYR A 312 1.66 0.40 -11.13
N THR A 313 1.37 -0.83 -11.58
CA THR A 313 0.67 -1.06 -12.84
C THR A 313 -0.84 -1.14 -12.70
N THR A 314 -1.41 -1.33 -11.51
CA THR A 314 -2.87 -1.41 -11.33
C THR A 314 -3.42 -0.50 -10.25
N ASN A 315 -2.64 -0.18 -9.22
CA ASN A 315 -3.11 0.63 -8.09
C ASN A 315 -2.75 2.11 -8.22
N LEU A 316 -1.47 2.40 -8.49
CA LEU A 316 -0.98 3.78 -8.63
C LEU A 316 -1.23 4.34 -10.03
N ASP A 317 -1.55 3.48 -11.00
CA ASP A 317 -2.12 3.87 -12.28
C ASP A 317 -3.15 2.82 -12.77
N PRO A 318 -4.42 2.92 -12.36
CA PRO A 318 -5.48 2.03 -12.81
C PRO A 318 -5.78 2.14 -14.30
N THR A 319 -5.29 3.16 -15.02
CA THR A 319 -5.62 3.37 -16.44
C THR A 319 -5.04 2.31 -17.37
N THR A 320 -4.12 1.46 -16.87
CA THR A 320 -3.71 0.24 -17.57
C THR A 320 -4.89 -0.73 -17.76
N LEU A 321 -5.92 -0.69 -16.92
CA LEU A 321 -7.04 -1.63 -16.94
C LEU A 321 -7.99 -1.44 -18.13
N VAL A 322 -7.86 -0.34 -18.87
CA VAL A 322 -8.59 -0.12 -20.13
C VAL A 322 -7.79 -0.46 -21.38
N THR A 323 -6.51 -0.85 -21.24
CA THR A 323 -5.71 -1.44 -22.32
C THR A 323 -6.26 -2.83 -22.71
N PRO A 324 -5.91 -3.39 -23.88
CA PRO A 324 -6.31 -4.74 -24.25
C PRO A 324 -5.94 -5.79 -23.17
N GLU A 325 -4.72 -5.73 -22.66
CA GLU A 325 -4.21 -6.65 -21.64
C GLU A 325 -4.88 -6.44 -20.28
N GLY A 326 -5.13 -5.18 -19.88
CA GLY A 326 -5.86 -4.85 -18.65
C GLY A 326 -7.33 -5.29 -18.69
N ARG A 327 -7.99 -5.17 -19.83
CA ARG A 327 -9.35 -5.68 -20.06
C ARG A 327 -9.40 -7.20 -19.97
N GLU A 328 -8.41 -7.88 -20.55
CA GLU A 328 -8.26 -9.33 -20.43
C GLU A 328 -8.05 -9.72 -18.97
N PHE A 329 -7.22 -9.00 -18.21
CA PHE A 329 -6.99 -9.24 -16.79
C PHE A 329 -8.29 -9.14 -15.97
N LEU A 330 -9.04 -8.05 -16.13
CA LEU A 330 -10.32 -7.88 -15.45
C LEU A 330 -11.31 -8.98 -15.82
N LYS A 331 -11.37 -9.36 -17.09
CA LYS A 331 -12.22 -10.47 -17.55
C LYS A 331 -11.78 -11.82 -16.96
N LEU A 332 -10.49 -12.10 -16.86
CA LEU A 332 -9.97 -13.32 -16.23
C LEU A 332 -10.35 -13.40 -14.75
N ARG A 333 -10.35 -12.26 -14.04
CA ARG A 333 -10.65 -12.18 -12.61
C ARG A 333 -12.15 -12.16 -12.30
N GLY A 334 -12.92 -11.39 -13.06
CA GLY A 334 -14.32 -11.06 -12.75
C GLY A 334 -15.33 -11.48 -13.82
N GLY A 335 -14.92 -12.13 -14.91
CA GLY A 335 -15.80 -12.49 -16.02
C GLY A 335 -16.58 -11.29 -16.56
N LYS A 336 -17.91 -11.38 -16.58
CA LYS A 336 -18.79 -10.28 -17.01
C LYS A 336 -18.68 -9.04 -16.14
N ALA A 337 -18.48 -9.19 -14.83
CA ALA A 337 -18.30 -8.06 -13.92
C ALA A 337 -16.99 -7.32 -14.26
N GLY A 338 -15.91 -8.06 -14.56
CA GLY A 338 -14.65 -7.46 -15.02
C GLY A 338 -14.78 -6.72 -16.35
N GLU A 339 -15.53 -7.28 -17.32
CA GLU A 339 -15.85 -6.57 -18.57
C GLU A 339 -16.64 -5.29 -18.31
N GLU A 340 -17.62 -5.32 -17.39
CA GLU A 340 -18.42 -4.16 -16.99
C GLU A 340 -17.56 -3.08 -16.34
N ILE A 341 -16.65 -3.44 -15.41
CA ILE A 341 -15.69 -2.51 -14.79
C ILE A 341 -14.87 -1.81 -15.87
N ALA A 342 -14.28 -2.56 -16.81
CA ALA A 342 -13.42 -1.97 -17.82
C ALA A 342 -14.18 -1.03 -18.78
N ASN A 343 -15.44 -1.36 -19.08
CA ASN A 343 -16.30 -0.52 -19.93
C ASN A 343 -16.74 0.74 -19.21
N ASN A 344 -17.19 0.62 -17.96
CA ASN A 344 -17.57 1.75 -17.12
C ASN A 344 -16.38 2.69 -16.91
N TYR A 345 -15.21 2.13 -16.64
CA TYR A 345 -14.02 2.93 -16.41
C TYR A 345 -13.56 3.67 -17.67
N ALA A 346 -13.54 3.01 -18.83
CA ALA A 346 -13.24 3.68 -20.09
C ALA A 346 -14.20 4.84 -20.40
N LYS A 347 -15.50 4.65 -20.12
CA LYS A 347 -16.51 5.70 -20.24
C LYS A 347 -16.23 6.88 -19.29
N ILE A 348 -15.89 6.61 -18.03
CA ILE A 348 -15.53 7.66 -17.06
C ILE A 348 -14.31 8.46 -17.53
N LEU A 349 -13.25 7.79 -17.99
CA LEU A 349 -12.06 8.46 -18.50
C LEU A 349 -12.39 9.36 -19.70
N GLU A 350 -13.25 8.91 -20.62
CA GLU A 350 -13.73 9.71 -21.75
C GLU A 350 -14.57 10.91 -21.30
N GLU A 351 -15.59 10.69 -20.46
CA GLU A 351 -16.48 11.73 -19.93
C GLU A 351 -15.73 12.82 -19.16
N THR A 352 -14.72 12.42 -18.40
CA THR A 352 -13.90 13.33 -17.59
C THR A 352 -12.76 13.95 -18.40
N GLY A 353 -12.58 13.57 -19.67
CA GLY A 353 -11.60 14.14 -20.58
C GLY A 353 -10.16 13.72 -20.32
N VAL A 354 -9.94 12.58 -19.66
CA VAL A 354 -8.61 12.00 -19.43
C VAL A 354 -8.06 11.45 -20.75
N LYS A 355 -6.81 11.79 -21.07
CA LYS A 355 -6.12 11.43 -22.32
C LYS A 355 -4.68 11.04 -22.03
N GLY A 356 -4.05 10.34 -22.99
CA GLY A 356 -2.63 9.99 -22.92
C GLY A 356 -2.31 8.83 -21.98
N HIS A 357 -3.32 8.06 -21.58
CA HIS A 357 -3.17 6.88 -20.73
C HIS A 357 -2.82 5.61 -21.55
N PRO A 358 -2.17 4.58 -20.95
CA PRO A 358 -1.69 4.55 -19.56
C PRO A 358 -0.53 5.50 -19.31
N PHE A 359 -0.40 5.98 -18.08
CA PHE A 359 0.62 6.96 -17.69
C PHE A 359 1.89 6.27 -17.17
N VAL A 360 1.74 5.12 -16.53
CA VAL A 360 2.84 4.29 -16.06
C VAL A 360 3.71 3.84 -17.24
N LYS A 361 5.02 4.05 -17.08
CA LYS A 361 6.07 3.63 -18.01
C LYS A 361 6.43 2.18 -17.70
N ALA A 362 5.88 1.28 -18.49
CA ALA A 362 6.07 -0.16 -18.35
C ALA A 362 6.21 -0.83 -19.73
N ASP A 363 6.98 -1.90 -19.78
CA ASP A 363 7.14 -2.73 -20.96
C ASP A 363 6.10 -3.86 -20.98
N LYS A 364 5.69 -4.27 -22.17
CA LYS A 364 4.85 -5.47 -22.34
C LYS A 364 5.68 -6.71 -22.08
N VAL A 365 5.35 -7.44 -21.01
CA VAL A 365 6.09 -8.64 -20.56
C VAL A 365 5.12 -9.65 -19.97
N GLY A 366 5.40 -10.93 -20.19
CA GLY A 366 4.66 -12.03 -19.57
C GLY A 366 3.28 -12.26 -20.20
N LYS A 367 2.50 -13.14 -19.58
CA LYS A 367 1.10 -13.37 -19.93
C LYS A 367 0.20 -12.64 -18.95
N VAL A 368 -0.96 -12.20 -19.43
CA VAL A 368 -1.99 -11.64 -18.57
C VAL A 368 -2.40 -12.66 -17.50
N GLY A 369 -2.47 -12.22 -16.25
CA GLY A 369 -2.73 -13.06 -15.08
C GLY A 369 -1.49 -13.67 -14.43
N ASP A 370 -0.29 -13.52 -15.01
CA ASP A 370 0.94 -13.97 -14.36
C ASP A 370 1.21 -13.12 -13.09
N PRO A 371 1.56 -13.73 -11.94
CA PRO A 371 1.79 -12.98 -10.68
C PRO A 371 2.87 -11.89 -10.75
N ALA A 372 3.82 -11.98 -11.69
CA ALA A 372 4.88 -10.98 -11.87
C ALA A 372 4.45 -9.81 -12.78
N SER A 373 3.39 -9.97 -13.56
CA SER A 373 2.89 -9.00 -14.55
C SER A 373 1.38 -9.20 -14.77
N PRO A 374 0.52 -8.90 -13.78
CA PRO A 374 -0.90 -9.27 -13.82
C PRO A 374 -1.63 -8.74 -15.06
N VAL A 375 -1.31 -7.52 -15.48
CA VAL A 375 -1.86 -6.87 -16.68
C VAL A 375 -0.94 -6.98 -17.91
N GLY A 376 0.00 -7.93 -17.93
CA GLY A 376 0.95 -8.11 -19.03
C GLY A 376 1.95 -6.95 -19.19
N LEU A 377 2.08 -6.11 -18.15
CA LEU A 377 2.98 -4.96 -18.10
C LEU A 377 3.94 -5.09 -16.93
N ARG A 378 5.15 -4.60 -17.13
CA ARG A 378 6.16 -4.56 -16.08
C ARG A 378 6.99 -3.28 -16.11
N VAL A 379 7.08 -2.60 -14.97
CA VAL A 379 7.96 -1.45 -14.79
C VAL A 379 9.43 -1.87 -14.76
N ASP A 380 10.36 -0.92 -14.76
CA ASP A 380 11.81 -1.19 -14.81
C ASP A 380 12.24 -2.23 -13.75
N ASN A 381 12.71 -3.37 -14.23
CA ASN A 381 13.10 -4.50 -13.40
C ASN A 381 14.25 -4.18 -12.45
N LYS A 382 15.22 -3.40 -12.90
CA LYS A 382 16.37 -3.07 -12.06
C LYS A 382 15.89 -2.25 -10.86
N LYS A 383 15.02 -1.26 -11.09
CA LYS A 383 14.45 -0.45 -10.01
C LYS A 383 13.62 -1.30 -9.04
N LEU A 384 12.84 -2.27 -9.53
CA LEU A 384 12.12 -3.21 -8.67
C LEU A 384 13.07 -4.04 -7.81
N PHE A 385 14.14 -4.61 -8.38
CA PHE A 385 15.11 -5.41 -7.62
C PHE A 385 15.90 -4.56 -6.62
N ASP A 386 16.31 -3.35 -7.00
CA ASP A 386 16.95 -2.40 -6.10
C ASP A 386 16.03 -2.10 -4.92
N MET A 387 14.75 -1.79 -5.17
CA MET A 387 13.75 -1.56 -4.13
C MET A 387 13.55 -2.77 -3.23
N SER A 388 13.46 -3.98 -3.77
CA SER A 388 13.40 -5.21 -2.97
C SER A 388 14.59 -5.36 -2.03
N ALA A 389 15.82 -5.14 -2.54
CA ALA A 389 17.03 -5.18 -1.73
C ALA A 389 17.01 -4.14 -0.60
N TYR A 390 16.44 -2.95 -0.85
CA TYR A 390 16.25 -1.96 0.22
C TYR A 390 15.27 -2.42 1.28
N LEU A 391 14.08 -2.91 0.89
CA LEU A 391 13.04 -3.35 1.83
C LEU A 391 13.46 -4.56 2.68
N GLU A 392 14.26 -5.47 2.11
CA GLU A 392 14.89 -6.57 2.85
C GLU A 392 15.91 -6.06 3.87
N SER A 393 16.62 -4.97 3.55
CA SER A 393 17.61 -4.36 4.45
C SER A 393 17.00 -3.56 5.61
N LEU A 394 15.71 -3.19 5.52
CA LEU A 394 15.05 -2.37 6.52
C LEU A 394 14.89 -3.14 7.84
N PRO A 395 15.44 -2.63 8.96
CA PRO A 395 15.33 -3.31 10.24
C PRO A 395 13.90 -3.23 10.77
N ALA A 396 13.51 -4.24 11.56
CA ALA A 396 12.29 -4.14 12.35
C ALA A 396 12.37 -2.94 13.32
N PRO A 397 11.26 -2.22 13.55
CA PRO A 397 11.23 -1.14 14.51
C PRO A 397 11.58 -1.65 15.92
N LYS A 398 12.03 -0.74 16.78
CA LYS A 398 12.21 -1.07 18.19
C LYS A 398 10.87 -1.53 18.79
N GLY A 399 10.88 -2.69 19.45
CA GLY A 399 9.71 -3.21 20.14
C GLY A 399 9.22 -2.27 21.25
N ALA A 400 7.96 -2.45 21.64
CA ALA A 400 7.36 -1.70 22.73
C ALA A 400 8.15 -1.93 24.04
N GLN A 401 8.21 -0.90 24.89
CA GLN A 401 8.64 -1.11 26.27
C GLN A 401 7.58 -1.93 26.98
N VAL A 402 7.98 -3.10 27.50
CA VAL A 402 7.08 -4.05 28.16
C VAL A 402 7.62 -4.39 29.55
N ASP A 403 6.72 -4.76 30.45
CA ASP A 403 7.10 -5.32 31.75
C ASP A 403 7.93 -6.61 31.52
N PRO A 404 9.18 -6.71 32.01
CA PRO A 404 10.05 -7.86 31.73
C PRO A 404 9.45 -9.19 32.19
N SER A 405 8.75 -9.19 33.34
CA SER A 405 8.15 -10.40 33.89
C SER A 405 6.97 -10.88 33.03
N ALA A 406 6.13 -9.96 32.56
CA ALA A 406 5.05 -10.26 31.63
C ALA A 406 5.58 -10.75 30.28
N PHE A 407 6.64 -10.13 29.77
CA PHE A 407 7.31 -10.56 28.55
C PHE A 407 7.82 -12.00 28.66
N ASP A 408 8.50 -12.35 29.76
CA ASP A 408 9.03 -13.70 29.94
C ASP A 408 7.93 -14.76 30.02
N ARG A 409 6.83 -14.48 30.73
CA ARG A 409 5.65 -15.36 30.77
C ARG A 409 5.01 -15.50 29.38
N GLY A 410 4.84 -14.39 28.67
CA GLY A 410 4.29 -14.38 27.31
C GLY A 410 5.15 -15.19 26.35
N ARG A 411 6.48 -15.04 26.39
CA ARG A 411 7.42 -15.80 25.57
C ARG A 411 7.36 -17.30 25.85
N GLN A 412 7.28 -17.70 27.12
CA GLN A 412 7.11 -19.11 27.48
C GLN A 412 5.82 -19.68 26.93
N HIS A 413 4.70 -18.96 27.07
CA HIS A 413 3.41 -19.39 26.54
C HIS A 413 3.41 -19.47 25.00
N PHE A 414 3.96 -18.47 24.33
CA PHE A 414 4.08 -18.44 22.88
C PHE A 414 4.85 -19.67 22.35
N ARG A 415 6.00 -19.98 22.97
CA ARG A 415 6.81 -21.15 22.61
C ARG A 415 6.13 -22.49 22.90
N ALA A 416 5.27 -22.55 23.92
CA ALA A 416 4.58 -23.77 24.30
C ALA A 416 3.31 -24.02 23.47
N SER A 417 2.68 -22.97 22.92
CA SER A 417 1.31 -23.07 22.38
C SER A 417 1.11 -22.45 21.01
N CYS A 418 2.01 -21.57 20.54
CA CYS A 418 1.80 -20.80 19.31
C CYS A 418 2.77 -21.20 18.20
N THR A 419 3.98 -21.68 18.53
CA THR A 419 5.05 -21.99 17.57
C THR A 419 4.75 -23.17 16.65
N SER A 420 3.70 -23.97 16.91
CA SER A 420 3.24 -24.98 15.95
C SER A 420 2.74 -24.37 14.64
N CYS A 421 2.25 -23.12 14.69
CA CYS A 421 1.77 -22.36 13.52
C CYS A 421 2.54 -21.06 13.28
N HIS A 422 3.07 -20.45 14.34
CA HIS A 422 3.74 -19.13 14.33
C HIS A 422 5.21 -19.25 14.75
N ASN A 423 5.94 -20.21 14.21
CA ASN A 423 7.40 -20.19 14.34
C ASN A 423 7.91 -19.10 13.39
N VAL A 424 8.76 -18.20 13.86
CA VAL A 424 9.30 -17.08 13.06
C VAL A 424 10.77 -17.27 12.87
#